data_AF-A0A928TXX0-F1
#
_entry.id   AF-A0A928TXX0-F1
#
_cell.length_a   1.000
_cell.length_b   1.000
_cell.length_c   1.000
_cell.angle_alpha   90.00
_cell.angle_beta   90.00
_cell.angle_gamma   90.00
#
_symmetry.space_group_name_H-M   'P 1'
#
loop_
_entity.id
_entity.type
_entity.pdbx_description
1 polymer ?
#
loop_
_entity_poly.entity_id
_entity_poly.type
_entity_poly.pdbx_seq_one_letter_code
_entity_poly.pdbx_strand_id
1 'polypeptide(L)'
;MKRPYANRKFPVYLLFWLGTAVTLTACFGGGGGEEQPVAAGQTVLTCSEVCAQQGQCGQAVDGRPLILGRHDRPETREHTIVFNVDLPVTVLETRDQTIQSVDGQFAMQPFSLVILNDNGQQGWVANWCLAAAP
;
A
#
# COMPACT_ATOMS: atom_id res chain seq x y z
N MET A 1 47.06 48.97 8.28
CA MET A 1 47.82 48.31 9.36
C MET A 1 47.52 46.82 9.37
N LYS A 2 48.59 46.02 9.27
CA LYS A 2 48.86 44.63 9.73
C LYS A 2 47.69 43.61 9.87
N ARG A 3 47.77 42.52 9.10
CA ARG A 3 47.45 41.17 9.62
C ARG A 3 48.67 40.62 10.37
N PRO A 4 48.49 39.78 11.40
CA PRO A 4 48.85 38.37 11.19
C PRO A 4 48.00 37.33 11.94
N TYR A 5 48.20 36.09 11.46
CA TYR A 5 47.80 34.77 11.93
C TYR A 5 48.44 34.36 13.28
N ALA A 6 47.94 33.23 13.84
CA ALA A 6 48.54 32.31 14.85
C ALA A 6 47.91 32.35 16.26
N ASN A 7 47.85 31.29 17.09
CA ASN A 7 47.93 29.82 17.00
C ASN A 7 47.85 29.28 18.47
N ARG A 8 47.26 28.08 18.70
CA ARG A 8 47.34 27.20 19.91
C ARG A 8 46.67 27.70 21.22
N LYS A 9 46.05 26.85 22.06
CA LYS A 9 46.53 25.59 22.65
C LYS A 9 45.37 24.64 23.05
N PHE A 10 45.60 23.35 22.87
CA PHE A 10 44.81 22.21 23.39
C PHE A 10 44.96 22.08 24.91
N PRO A 11 43.98 21.46 25.58
CA PRO A 11 44.33 20.41 26.53
C PRO A 11 43.65 19.07 26.20
N VAL A 12 44.51 18.07 26.12
CA VAL A 12 44.25 16.63 26.08
C VAL A 12 44.08 16.14 27.52
N TYR A 13 42.87 15.73 27.89
CA TYR A 13 42.51 14.89 29.05
C TYR A 13 41.08 14.42 28.75
N LEU A 14 40.65 13.18 28.89
CA LEU A 14 41.28 11.95 29.29
C LEU A 14 40.23 10.86 29.02
N LEU A 15 40.65 9.81 28.33
CA LEU A 15 40.30 8.39 28.52
C LEU A 15 38.88 7.98 28.96
N PHE A 16 38.38 7.02 28.17
CA PHE A 16 37.63 5.83 28.57
C PHE A 16 36.17 6.04 28.99
N TRP A 17 35.24 5.50 28.19
CA TRP A 17 34.68 4.17 28.48
C TRP A 17 34.13 3.52 27.21
N LEU A 18 34.40 2.21 27.12
CA LEU A 18 33.74 1.18 26.31
C LEU A 18 32.32 1.56 25.87
N GLY A 19 31.92 1.40 24.61
CA GLY A 19 31.84 0.10 23.97
C GLY A 19 30.39 -0.36 23.95
N THR A 20 29.64 -0.01 22.90
CA THR A 20 28.55 -0.84 22.38
C THR A 20 28.41 -0.55 20.90
N ALA A 21 28.93 -1.48 20.10
CA ALA A 21 28.60 -1.60 18.70
C ALA A 21 27.12 -1.95 18.58
N VAL A 22 26.32 -1.01 18.08
CA VAL A 22 25.03 -1.31 17.47
C VAL A 22 25.08 -0.73 16.07
N THR A 23 25.62 -1.53 15.15
CA THR A 23 25.38 -1.34 13.72
C THR A 23 23.94 -1.77 13.46
N LEU A 24 22.99 -0.84 13.59
CA LEU A 24 21.66 -1.05 13.04
C LEU A 24 21.78 -1.01 11.52
N THR A 25 21.83 -2.23 10.99
CA THR A 25 21.52 -2.64 9.63
C THR A 25 20.44 -1.76 9.01
N ALA A 26 20.69 -1.33 7.78
CA ALA A 26 19.77 -0.55 6.99
C ALA A 26 18.39 -1.21 6.90
N CYS A 27 17.35 -0.50 7.33
CA CYS A 27 16.05 -0.59 6.67
C CYS A 27 16.04 0.49 5.60
N PHE A 28 16.59 0.14 4.44
CA PHE A 28 16.14 0.68 3.16
C PHE A 28 14.60 0.54 3.11
N GLY A 29 13.90 1.60 2.69
CA GLY A 29 12.47 1.51 2.38
C GLY A 29 11.60 2.67 2.87
N GLY A 30 12.16 3.81 3.23
CA GLY A 30 11.39 5.07 3.33
C GLY A 30 11.20 5.68 1.94
N GLY A 31 10.28 5.13 1.15
CA GLY A 31 9.80 5.72 -0.09
C GLY A 31 8.34 6.08 0.09
N GLY A 32 7.99 7.35 -0.15
CA GLY A 32 6.60 7.77 -0.24
C GLY A 32 5.87 6.84 -1.20
N GLY A 33 4.71 6.34 -0.77
CA GLY A 33 3.83 5.54 -1.60
C GLY A 33 3.33 6.38 -2.77
N GLU A 34 4.13 6.45 -3.82
CA GLU A 34 3.64 6.75 -5.15
C GLU A 34 2.77 5.54 -5.54
N GLU A 35 1.45 5.71 -5.47
CA GLU A 35 0.46 4.76 -6.01
C GLU A 35 0.81 4.48 -7.47
N GLN A 36 1.55 3.39 -7.67
CA GLN A 36 1.99 3.01 -9.00
C GLN A 36 0.77 2.44 -9.74
N PRO A 37 0.34 3.05 -10.86
CA PRO A 37 -0.78 2.53 -11.62
C PRO A 37 -0.42 1.11 -12.09
N VAL A 38 -1.24 0.14 -11.66
CA VAL A 38 -1.03 -1.27 -11.98
C VAL A 38 -1.06 -1.44 -13.49
N ALA A 39 0.06 -1.87 -14.08
CA ALA A 39 0.18 -2.07 -15.53
C ALA A 39 -0.81 -3.15 -15.99
N ALA A 40 -1.60 -2.84 -17.03
CA ALA A 40 -2.53 -3.77 -17.64
C ALA A 40 -1.78 -4.97 -18.20
N GLY A 41 -1.96 -6.15 -17.58
CA GLY A 41 -1.43 -7.40 -18.14
C GLY A 41 -1.34 -8.56 -17.17
N GLN A 42 -1.07 -8.33 -15.89
CA GLN A 42 -0.99 -9.38 -14.88
C GLN A 42 -1.35 -8.78 -13.52
N THR A 43 -2.65 -8.74 -13.21
CA THR A 43 -3.14 -8.19 -11.94
C THR A 43 -3.75 -9.32 -11.11
N VAL A 44 -3.46 -9.32 -9.82
CA VAL A 44 -4.05 -10.25 -8.86
C VAL A 44 -4.82 -9.49 -7.79
N LEU A 45 -5.89 -10.10 -7.30
CA LEU A 45 -6.63 -9.61 -6.15
C LEU A 45 -5.84 -9.91 -4.87
N THR A 46 -5.59 -8.91 -4.03
CA THR A 46 -4.84 -9.10 -2.78
C THR A 46 -5.48 -8.33 -1.64
N CYS A 47 -5.50 -8.95 -0.45
CA CYS A 47 -5.91 -8.25 0.77
C CYS A 47 -4.68 -7.58 1.39
N SER A 48 -4.27 -6.46 0.80
CA SER A 48 -3.23 -5.60 1.36
C SER A 48 -3.67 -4.98 2.70
N GLU A 49 -2.72 -4.50 3.50
CA GLU A 49 -3.04 -3.80 4.75
C GLU A 49 -3.97 -2.60 4.51
N VAL A 50 -3.73 -1.82 3.45
CA VAL A 50 -4.57 -0.67 3.09
C VAL A 50 -5.97 -1.12 2.68
N CYS A 51 -6.10 -2.17 1.84
CA CYS A 51 -7.39 -2.73 1.46
C CYS A 51 -8.19 -3.21 2.69
N ALA A 52 -7.53 -3.84 3.66
CA ALA A 52 -8.14 -4.29 4.90
C ALA A 52 -8.57 -3.12 5.80
N GLN A 53 -7.72 -2.10 5.98
CA GLN A 53 -8.03 -0.91 6.79
C GLN A 53 -9.22 -0.12 6.24
N GLN A 54 -9.45 -0.18 4.92
CA GLN A 54 -10.60 0.43 4.26
C GLN A 54 -11.85 -0.47 4.25
N GLY A 55 -11.83 -1.60 4.96
CA GLY A 55 -12.96 -2.51 5.07
C GLY A 55 -13.31 -3.23 3.77
N GLN A 56 -12.35 -3.38 2.85
CA GLN A 56 -12.54 -4.06 1.56
C GLN A 56 -12.12 -5.54 1.59
N CYS A 57 -11.72 -6.05 2.75
CA CYS A 57 -11.46 -7.45 2.97
C CYS A 57 -12.44 -8.07 3.96
N GLY A 58 -12.76 -9.33 3.74
CA GLY A 58 -13.49 -10.18 4.67
C GLY A 58 -12.79 -11.51 4.90
N GLN A 59 -13.43 -12.37 5.70
CA GLN A 59 -13.04 -13.76 5.86
C GLN A 59 -14.23 -14.66 5.56
N ALA A 60 -13.99 -15.74 4.81
CA ALA A 60 -14.93 -16.83 4.67
C ALA A 60 -15.08 -17.59 6.01
N VAL A 61 -16.11 -18.43 6.11
CA VAL A 61 -16.36 -19.26 7.32
C VAL A 61 -15.20 -20.21 7.62
N ASP A 62 -14.46 -20.61 6.57
CA ASP A 62 -13.26 -21.45 6.68
C ASP A 62 -11.97 -20.66 6.98
N GLY A 63 -12.08 -19.34 7.21
CA GLY A 63 -10.96 -18.46 7.54
C GLY A 63 -10.17 -17.95 6.35
N ARG A 64 -10.50 -18.33 5.11
CA ARG A 64 -9.82 -17.79 3.93
C ARG A 64 -10.15 -16.31 3.72
N PRO A 65 -9.16 -15.46 3.39
CA PRO A 65 -9.42 -14.05 3.10
C PRO A 65 -10.19 -13.90 1.79
N LEU A 66 -11.08 -12.91 1.76
CA LEU A 66 -11.90 -12.55 0.61
C LEU A 66 -11.76 -11.05 0.32
N ILE A 67 -11.84 -10.68 -0.96
CA ILE A 67 -12.04 -9.29 -1.38
C ILE A 67 -13.52 -9.03 -1.53
N LEU A 68 -13.98 -7.94 -0.93
CA LEU A 68 -15.36 -7.48 -1.00
C LEU A 68 -15.47 -6.45 -2.13
N GLY A 69 -16.45 -6.63 -3.01
CA GLY A 69 -16.68 -5.71 -4.12
C GLY A 69 -18.15 -5.43 -4.35
N ARG A 70 -18.44 -4.67 -5.40
CA ARG A 70 -19.80 -4.42 -5.90
C ARG A 70 -19.91 -4.78 -7.36
N HIS A 71 -21.06 -5.30 -7.77
CA HIS A 71 -21.25 -5.69 -9.18
C HIS A 71 -21.51 -4.48 -10.10
N ASP A 72 -22.24 -3.47 -9.63
CA ASP A 72 -22.88 -2.46 -10.46
C ASP A 72 -22.11 -1.12 -10.51
N ARG A 73 -21.41 -0.77 -9.43
CA ARG A 73 -20.75 0.54 -9.30
C ARG A 73 -19.56 0.51 -8.34
N PRO A 74 -18.59 1.42 -8.49
CA PRO A 74 -17.45 1.54 -7.59
C PRO A 74 -17.84 2.18 -6.24
N GLU A 75 -17.86 1.40 -5.16
CA GLU A 75 -18.11 1.88 -3.79
C GLU A 75 -17.36 1.03 -2.76
N THR A 76 -17.13 1.59 -1.56
CA THR A 76 -16.52 0.90 -0.41
C THR A 76 -17.51 0.21 0.52
N ARG A 77 -18.83 0.29 0.25
CA ARG A 77 -19.89 -0.19 1.14
C ARG A 77 -20.92 -1.00 0.36
N GLU A 78 -21.81 -1.68 1.08
CA GLU A 78 -22.92 -2.45 0.49
C GLU A 78 -22.44 -3.48 -0.53
N HIS A 79 -21.38 -4.21 -0.19
CA HIS A 79 -20.77 -5.19 -1.07
C HIS A 79 -21.78 -6.26 -1.50
N THR A 80 -21.85 -6.52 -2.80
CA THR A 80 -22.78 -7.47 -3.40
C THR A 80 -22.08 -8.68 -4.00
N ILE A 81 -20.75 -8.67 -3.99
CA ILE A 81 -19.93 -9.72 -4.59
C ILE A 81 -18.66 -9.92 -3.77
N VAL A 82 -18.17 -11.16 -3.77
CA VAL A 82 -16.93 -11.55 -3.10
C VAL A 82 -16.03 -12.25 -4.09
N PHE A 83 -14.72 -12.03 -3.94
CA PHE A 83 -13.68 -12.67 -4.72
C PHE A 83 -12.69 -13.35 -3.79
N ASN A 84 -12.13 -14.48 -4.22
CA ASN A 84 -10.97 -15.04 -3.50
C ASN A 84 -9.74 -14.17 -3.77
N VAL A 85 -8.86 -14.07 -2.78
CA VAL A 85 -7.53 -13.49 -2.99
C VAL A 85 -6.68 -14.36 -3.91
N ASP A 86 -5.61 -13.78 -4.43
CA ASP A 86 -4.60 -14.38 -5.32
C ASP A 86 -5.17 -14.90 -6.64
N LEU A 87 -6.41 -14.52 -6.97
CA LEU A 87 -6.98 -14.80 -8.28
C LEU A 87 -6.50 -13.79 -9.31
N PRO A 88 -6.05 -14.27 -10.49
CA PRO A 88 -5.69 -13.40 -11.59
C PRO A 88 -6.94 -12.78 -12.20
N VAL A 89 -6.86 -11.48 -12.45
CA VAL A 89 -7.94 -10.69 -13.03
C VAL A 89 -7.46 -9.86 -14.21
N THR A 90 -8.41 -9.54 -15.08
CA THR A 90 -8.21 -8.53 -16.11
C THR A 90 -8.95 -7.26 -15.69
N VAL A 91 -8.24 -6.12 -15.69
CA VAL A 91 -8.86 -4.80 -15.47
C VAL A 91 -9.51 -4.36 -16.78
N LEU A 92 -10.82 -4.16 -16.76
CA LEU A 92 -11.61 -3.73 -17.91
C LEU A 92 -11.75 -2.21 -17.98
N GLU A 93 -11.89 -1.58 -16.82
CA GLU A 93 -12.12 -0.15 -16.70
C GLU A 93 -11.61 0.34 -15.33
N THR A 94 -11.16 1.59 -15.26
CA THR A 94 -10.85 2.27 -14.00
C THR A 94 -11.64 3.57 -13.91
N ARG A 95 -12.25 3.83 -12.76
CA ARG A 95 -12.98 5.06 -12.46
C ARG A 95 -12.58 5.59 -11.09
N ASP A 96 -12.33 6.89 -11.03
CA ASP A 96 -12.15 7.58 -9.77
C ASP A 96 -13.49 7.80 -9.08
N GLN A 97 -13.54 7.61 -7.77
CA GLN A 97 -14.69 7.89 -6.93
C GLN A 97 -14.30 8.67 -5.70
N THR A 98 -15.10 9.68 -5.37
CA THR A 98 -15.00 10.35 -4.08
C THR A 98 -15.62 9.46 -3.02
N ILE A 99 -14.79 8.94 -2.13
CA ILE A 99 -15.23 8.13 -1.01
C ILE A 99 -14.90 8.83 0.31
N GLN A 100 -15.69 8.53 1.33
CA GLN A 100 -15.41 8.95 2.68
C GLN A 100 -14.59 7.86 3.37
N SER A 101 -13.36 8.18 3.76
CA SER A 101 -12.51 7.28 4.55
C SER A 101 -13.04 7.11 5.97
N VAL A 102 -12.48 6.12 6.68
CA VAL A 102 -12.89 5.78 8.06
C VAL A 102 -12.68 6.92 9.07
N ASP A 103 -11.77 7.84 8.80
CA ASP A 103 -11.50 9.05 9.59
C ASP A 103 -12.44 10.23 9.22
N GLY A 104 -13.37 10.02 8.29
CA GLY A 104 -14.38 10.99 7.87
C GLY A 104 -13.93 11.95 6.77
N GLN A 105 -12.68 11.88 6.30
CA GLN A 105 -12.19 12.69 5.20
C GLN A 105 -12.75 12.21 3.85
N PHE A 106 -12.89 13.12 2.90
CA PHE A 106 -13.25 12.77 1.53
C PHE A 106 -11.99 12.73 0.67
N ALA A 107 -11.80 11.63 -0.04
CA ALA A 107 -10.69 11.46 -0.97
C ALA A 107 -11.19 10.86 -2.28
N MET A 108 -10.62 11.31 -3.39
CA MET A 108 -10.83 10.70 -4.69
C MET A 108 -9.91 9.49 -4.80
N GLN A 109 -10.49 8.31 -5.06
CA GLN A 109 -9.79 7.04 -5.04
C GLN A 109 -10.17 6.20 -6.27
N PRO A 110 -9.21 5.54 -6.91
CA PRO A 110 -9.47 4.75 -8.10
C PRO A 110 -10.08 3.39 -7.76
N PHE A 111 -11.10 3.01 -8.53
CA PHE A 111 -11.72 1.70 -8.53
C PHE A 111 -11.61 1.08 -9.92
N SER A 112 -11.39 -0.22 -9.97
CA SER A 112 -11.28 -0.98 -11.21
C SER A 112 -12.44 -1.96 -11.32
N LEU A 113 -13.08 -1.95 -12.49
CA LEU A 113 -13.93 -3.05 -12.93
C LEU A 113 -13.01 -4.18 -13.37
N VAL A 114 -13.10 -5.30 -12.67
CA VAL A 114 -12.29 -6.49 -12.95
C VAL A 114 -13.16 -7.64 -13.44
N ILE A 115 -12.58 -8.50 -14.28
CA ILE A 115 -13.13 -9.81 -14.63
C ILE A 115 -12.16 -10.89 -14.14
N LEU A 116 -12.69 -11.89 -13.43
CA LEU A 116 -11.91 -13.06 -13.05
C LEU A 116 -11.59 -13.90 -14.29
N ASN A 117 -10.34 -14.32 -14.42
CA ASN A 117 -9.90 -15.09 -15.58
C ASN A 117 -10.39 -16.56 -15.57
N ASP A 118 -10.83 -17.08 -14.42
CA ASP A 118 -11.25 -18.48 -14.26
C ASP A 118 -12.71 -18.73 -14.63
N ASN A 119 -13.62 -17.83 -14.26
CA ASN A 119 -15.06 -18.02 -14.34
C ASN A 119 -15.80 -16.84 -14.99
N GLY A 120 -15.09 -15.76 -15.34
CA GLY A 120 -15.67 -14.57 -15.98
C GLY A 120 -16.52 -13.68 -15.07
N GLN A 121 -16.54 -13.92 -13.76
CA GLN A 121 -17.25 -13.10 -12.78
C GLN A 121 -16.66 -11.68 -12.77
N GLN A 122 -17.54 -10.67 -12.78
CA GLN A 122 -17.15 -9.26 -12.85
C GLN A 122 -17.61 -8.47 -11.63
N GLY A 123 -16.83 -7.45 -11.27
CA GLY A 123 -17.23 -6.45 -10.30
C GLY A 123 -16.21 -5.36 -10.12
N TRP A 124 -16.65 -4.28 -9.49
CA TRP A 124 -15.82 -3.18 -9.04
C TRP A 124 -15.12 -3.51 -7.74
N VAL A 125 -13.82 -3.28 -7.72
CA VAL A 125 -12.94 -3.38 -6.55
C VAL A 125 -12.11 -2.12 -6.45
N ALA A 126 -11.72 -1.74 -5.24
CA ALA A 126 -10.81 -0.62 -5.05
C ALA A 126 -9.40 -0.98 -5.54
N ASN A 127 -8.69 -0.06 -6.18
CA ASN A 127 -7.38 -0.35 -6.78
C ASN A 127 -6.32 -0.78 -5.76
N TRP A 128 -6.42 -0.35 -4.51
CA TRP A 128 -5.52 -0.78 -3.43
C TRP A 128 -5.71 -2.25 -3.01
N CYS A 129 -6.73 -2.93 -3.54
CA CYS A 129 -6.93 -4.37 -3.42
C CYS A 129 -6.37 -5.14 -4.64
N LEU A 130 -5.67 -4.46 -5.53
CA LEU A 130 -5.01 -5.04 -6.71
C LEU A 130 -3.50 -4.95 -6.53
N ALA A 131 -2.79 -5.98 -6.97
CA ALA A 131 -1.34 -6.00 -7.06
C ALA A 131 -0.89 -6.53 -8.42
N ALA A 132 0.36 -6.23 -8.79
CA ALA A 132 1.01 -6.93 -9.89
C ALA A 132 1.10 -8.43 -9.55
N ALA A 133 0.85 -9.29 -10.53
CA ALA A 133 1.08 -10.71 -10.36
C ALA A 133 2.59 -10.97 -10.15
N PRO A 134 2.96 -11.97 -9.33
CA PRO A 134 4.34 -12.35 -9.09
C PRO A 134 5.04 -12.95 -10.32
#